data_AF-A0A2G9MDD5-F1
#
_entry.id   AF-A0A2G9MDD5-F1
#
_cell.length_a   1.000
_cell.length_b   1.000
_cell.length_c   1.000
_cell.angle_alpha   90.00
_cell.angle_beta   90.00
_cell.angle_gamma   90.00
#
_symmetry.space_group_name_H-M   'P 1'
#
loop_
_entity.id
_entity.type
_entity.pdbx_description
1 polymer ?
#
loop_
_entity_poly.entity_id
_entity_poly.type
_entity_poly.pdbx_seq_one_letter_code
_entity_poly.pdbx_strand_id
1 'polypeptide(L)'
;MTEVSPYNRLNELTAKEWLPFTKTWFIHNPPPRKKDEILHPAKYPENLIEDFIRFFTKRDAVVFDPFLGTGSTLVACYNTQRNGIGIELQKKYADIANERIKKVESQTQLTEKGVEKPCKQLVLKDDSSRLDYIWKQYALPNIDFVITSPPYGPMLNKKGLASQEREDKGLDTKYSDDPEDLGNAEGYDDFLTKLVSIFVKLKPYVKEGAYLVVILQNYMDKGEYKMLAWDFAREMAHHYQLRGERIWCQNNKTLFPYGYKYSFVPNVHHHYCLIFKKTEEVKE
;
A
#
# COMPACT_ATOMS: atom_id res chain seq x y z
N MET A 1 18.46 -16.16 20.80
CA MET A 1 17.71 -14.98 20.29
C MET A 1 18.39 -14.30 19.10
N THR A 2 19.66 -14.61 18.80
CA THR A 2 20.49 -13.94 17.80
C THR A 2 20.56 -14.66 16.45
N GLU A 3 19.99 -15.87 16.34
CA GLU A 3 19.94 -16.65 15.11
C GLU A 3 18.49 -16.80 14.63
N VAL A 4 18.33 -16.97 13.32
CA VAL A 4 17.04 -17.26 12.69
C VAL A 4 16.70 -18.72 12.98
N SER A 5 15.50 -18.96 13.53
CA SER A 5 15.06 -20.33 13.78
C SER A 5 14.84 -21.08 12.46
N PRO A 6 15.34 -22.32 12.30
CA PRO A 6 15.05 -23.14 11.11
C PRO A 6 13.55 -23.48 10.99
N TYR A 7 12.79 -23.35 12.08
CA TYR A 7 11.35 -23.54 12.11
C TYR A 7 10.55 -22.28 11.78
N ASN A 8 11.21 -21.13 11.56
CA ASN A 8 10.52 -19.91 11.15
C ASN A 8 10.04 -20.06 9.71
N ARG A 9 8.73 -20.25 9.54
CA ARG A 9 8.10 -20.39 8.23
C ARG A 9 7.67 -19.07 7.61
N LEU A 10 7.56 -18.00 8.40
CA LEU A 10 7.03 -16.72 7.94
C LEU A 10 8.11 -15.84 7.31
N ASN A 11 9.26 -15.72 7.99
CA ASN A 11 10.31 -14.79 7.59
C ASN A 11 11.72 -15.28 7.97
N GLU A 12 12.70 -14.42 7.75
CA GLU A 12 14.12 -14.64 7.99
C GLU A 12 14.65 -13.77 9.15
N LEU A 13 13.79 -13.44 10.12
CA LEU A 13 14.14 -12.58 11.25
C LEU A 13 14.57 -13.41 12.46
N THR A 14 15.54 -12.88 13.19
CA THR A 14 15.87 -13.31 14.56
C THR A 14 14.77 -12.90 15.53
N ALA A 15 14.73 -13.50 16.73
CA ALA A 15 13.77 -13.08 17.76
C ALA A 15 13.92 -11.60 18.15
N LYS A 16 15.16 -11.09 18.14
CA LYS A 16 15.45 -9.68 18.45
C LYS A 16 14.90 -8.72 17.39
N GLU A 17 14.90 -9.10 16.12
CA GLU A 17 14.35 -8.31 15.02
C GLU A 17 12.83 -8.45 14.93
N TRP A 18 12.29 -9.62 15.30
CA TRP A 18 10.86 -9.89 15.30
C TRP A 18 10.09 -9.08 16.34
N LEU A 19 10.54 -9.09 17.59
CA LEU A 19 9.80 -8.54 18.73
C LEU A 19 9.44 -7.05 18.59
N PRO A 20 10.30 -6.15 18.08
CA PRO A 20 9.92 -4.75 17.88
C PRO A 20 8.76 -4.56 16.91
N PHE A 21 8.66 -5.41 15.87
CA PHE A 21 7.60 -5.31 14.86
C PHE A 21 6.23 -5.67 15.43
N THR A 22 6.15 -6.47 16.50
CA THR A 22 4.85 -6.86 17.10
C THR A 22 4.18 -5.73 17.88
N LYS A 23 4.85 -4.58 18.06
CA LYS A 23 4.20 -3.38 18.59
C LYS A 23 3.10 -2.90 17.65
N THR A 24 1.92 -2.71 18.21
CA THR A 24 0.70 -2.29 17.49
C THR A 24 0.68 -0.81 17.14
N TRP A 25 1.71 -0.04 17.49
CA TRP A 25 1.91 1.33 17.00
C TRP A 25 3.40 1.62 16.84
N PHE A 26 3.72 2.54 15.94
CA PHE A 26 5.07 3.00 15.70
C PHE A 26 5.07 4.41 15.11
N ILE A 27 6.16 5.14 15.31
CA ILE A 27 6.39 6.41 14.65
C ILE A 27 7.33 6.16 13.48
N HIS A 28 6.94 6.62 12.30
CA HIS A 28 7.82 6.61 11.14
C HIS A 28 7.76 7.96 10.45
N ASN A 29 8.83 8.73 10.63
CA ASN A 29 8.99 10.04 10.04
C ASN A 29 9.93 9.90 8.84
N PRO A 30 9.44 9.96 7.59
CA PRO A 30 10.33 9.97 6.45
C PRO A 30 11.29 11.16 6.55
N PRO A 31 12.55 11.01 6.11
CA PRO A 31 13.49 12.12 6.09
C PRO A 31 12.95 13.26 5.22
N PRO A 32 13.35 14.52 5.48
CA PRO A 32 12.97 15.66 4.64
C PRO A 32 13.35 15.39 3.19
N ARG A 33 12.40 15.63 2.26
CA ARG A 33 12.61 15.41 0.82
C ARG A 33 13.75 16.28 0.31
N LYS A 34 14.61 15.74 -0.57
CA LYS A 34 15.66 16.54 -1.26
C LYS A 34 15.01 17.36 -2.38
N LYS A 35 15.53 18.57 -2.65
CA LYS A 35 14.99 19.51 -3.65
C LYS A 35 14.91 18.94 -5.08
N ASP A 36 15.72 17.92 -5.39
CA ASP A 36 15.84 17.33 -6.74
C ASP A 36 15.00 16.05 -6.92
N GLU A 37 14.21 15.66 -5.93
CA GLU A 37 13.35 14.47 -6.02
C GLU A 37 12.04 14.83 -6.72
N ILE A 38 11.75 14.15 -7.84
CA ILE A 38 10.58 14.41 -8.70
C ILE A 38 9.32 14.51 -7.82
N LEU A 39 8.57 15.60 -7.99
CA LEU A 39 7.36 15.91 -7.25
C LEU A 39 6.31 14.81 -7.42
N HIS A 40 6.22 13.90 -6.45
CA HIS A 40 5.18 12.89 -6.41
C HIS A 40 4.34 13.00 -5.12
N PRO A 41 3.02 13.25 -5.23
CA PRO A 41 2.14 13.30 -4.07
C PRO A 41 1.93 11.90 -3.47
N ALA A 42 1.85 11.84 -2.14
CA ALA A 42 1.29 10.71 -1.38
C ALA A 42 1.94 9.32 -1.55
N LYS A 43 3.27 9.26 -1.63
CA LYS A 43 4.03 8.01 -1.49
C LYS A 43 4.23 7.64 -0.01
N TYR A 44 3.94 6.38 0.37
CA TYR A 44 4.45 5.83 1.63
C TYR A 44 5.97 5.56 1.52
N PRO A 45 6.75 5.70 2.61
CA PRO A 45 8.21 5.51 2.58
C PRO A 45 8.58 4.06 2.24
N GLU A 46 9.60 3.84 1.39
CA GLU A 46 9.97 2.47 1.01
C GLU A 46 10.44 1.64 2.20
N ASN A 47 11.27 2.21 3.07
CA ASN A 47 11.75 1.54 4.28
C ASN A 47 10.61 1.07 5.20
N LEU A 48 9.49 1.81 5.27
CA LEU A 48 8.30 1.34 5.96
C LEU A 48 7.77 0.04 5.34
N ILE A 49 7.66 0.00 4.02
CA ILE A 49 7.15 -1.18 3.29
C ILE A 49 8.13 -2.34 3.33
N GLU A 50 9.43 -2.06 3.28
CA GLU A 50 10.45 -3.09 3.41
C GLU A 50 10.34 -3.82 4.75
N ASP A 51 10.00 -3.13 5.85
CA ASP A 51 9.77 -3.77 7.15
C ASP A 51 8.59 -4.76 7.10
N PHE A 52 7.47 -4.37 6.47
CA PHE A 52 6.33 -5.25 6.27
C PHE A 52 6.68 -6.45 5.38
N ILE A 53 7.37 -6.22 4.25
CA ILE A 53 7.79 -7.29 3.34
C ILE A 53 8.71 -8.27 4.08
N ARG A 54 9.74 -7.79 4.79
CA ARG A 54 10.64 -8.64 5.58
C ARG A 54 9.89 -9.43 6.64
N PHE A 55 8.88 -8.85 7.27
CA PHE A 55 8.13 -9.52 8.33
C PHE A 55 7.17 -10.58 7.81
N PHE A 56 6.50 -10.35 6.67
CA PHE A 56 5.49 -11.26 6.16
C PHE A 56 5.98 -12.22 5.06
N THR A 57 7.26 -12.14 4.66
CA THR A 57 7.81 -12.98 3.59
C THR A 57 9.26 -13.42 3.84
N LYS A 58 9.67 -14.48 3.12
CA LYS A 58 11.08 -14.81 2.87
C LYS A 58 11.55 -14.20 1.55
N ARG A 59 12.84 -14.30 1.24
CA ARG A 59 13.38 -13.93 -0.09
C ARG A 59 12.66 -14.71 -1.20
N ASP A 60 12.70 -14.15 -2.40
CA ASP A 60 12.08 -14.67 -3.63
C ASP A 60 10.54 -14.73 -3.62
N ALA A 61 9.90 -14.44 -2.49
CA ALA A 61 8.45 -14.33 -2.40
C ALA A 61 7.88 -13.30 -3.39
N VAL A 62 6.64 -13.55 -3.83
CA VAL A 62 5.88 -12.65 -4.71
C VAL A 62 5.05 -11.69 -3.86
N VAL A 63 5.38 -10.41 -3.94
CA VAL A 63 4.64 -9.31 -3.32
C VAL A 63 3.80 -8.60 -4.37
N PHE A 64 2.54 -8.34 -4.04
CA PHE A 64 1.59 -7.69 -4.94
C PHE A 64 1.04 -6.38 -4.39
N ASP A 65 0.91 -5.37 -5.25
CA ASP A 65 0.29 -4.08 -4.96
C ASP A 65 -0.78 -3.72 -6.02
N PRO A 66 -2.08 -3.80 -5.70
CA PRO A 66 -3.15 -3.45 -6.64
C PRO A 66 -3.26 -1.92 -6.90
N PHE A 67 -2.56 -1.07 -6.16
CA PHE A 67 -2.63 0.38 -6.32
C PHE A 67 -1.22 0.98 -6.26
N LEU A 68 -0.39 0.60 -7.23
CA LEU A 68 1.06 0.77 -7.15
C LEU A 68 1.50 2.25 -7.05
N GLY A 69 0.74 3.16 -7.67
CA GLY A 69 1.09 4.57 -7.75
C GLY A 69 2.46 4.74 -8.38
N THR A 70 3.37 5.39 -7.66
CA THR A 70 4.72 5.69 -8.15
C THR A 70 5.74 4.57 -7.94
N GLY A 71 5.34 3.37 -7.49
CA GLY A 71 6.24 2.21 -7.49
C GLY A 71 6.99 1.92 -6.19
N SER A 72 6.58 2.50 -5.05
CA SER A 72 7.32 2.35 -3.79
C SER A 72 7.34 0.91 -3.27
N THR A 73 6.24 0.16 -3.44
CA THR A 73 6.24 -1.28 -3.11
C THR A 73 7.28 -2.03 -3.92
N LEU A 74 7.39 -1.81 -5.23
CA LEU A 74 8.33 -2.56 -6.07
C LEU A 74 9.79 -2.19 -5.77
N VAL A 75 10.07 -0.92 -5.44
CA VAL A 75 11.39 -0.52 -4.94
C VAL A 75 11.72 -1.24 -3.62
N ALA A 76 10.76 -1.31 -2.69
CA ALA A 76 10.93 -2.04 -1.44
C ALA A 76 11.14 -3.55 -1.66
N CYS A 77 10.40 -4.16 -2.60
CA CYS A 77 10.60 -5.55 -3.03
C CYS A 77 12.02 -5.77 -3.54
N TYR A 78 12.50 -4.91 -4.44
CA TYR A 78 13.85 -5.01 -4.98
C TYR A 78 14.93 -4.88 -3.89
N ASN A 79 14.80 -3.88 -3.01
CA ASN A 79 15.73 -3.66 -1.90
C ASN A 79 15.79 -4.87 -0.96
N THR A 80 14.66 -5.54 -0.79
CA THR A 80 14.53 -6.73 0.06
C THR A 80 14.72 -8.05 -0.70
N GLN A 81 15.01 -8.07 -2.00
CA GLN A 81 15.14 -9.30 -2.80
C GLN A 81 13.84 -10.14 -2.85
N ARG A 82 12.71 -9.48 -3.11
CA ARG A 82 11.42 -10.10 -3.39
C ARG A 82 10.98 -9.74 -4.80
N ASN A 83 10.21 -10.63 -5.42
CA ASN A 83 9.57 -10.35 -6.70
C ASN A 83 8.38 -9.42 -6.44
N GLY A 84 8.27 -8.34 -7.19
CA GLY A 84 7.21 -7.36 -7.04
C GLY A 84 6.35 -7.29 -8.29
N ILE A 85 5.03 -7.30 -8.11
CA ILE A 85 4.06 -7.09 -9.17
C ILE A 85 3.12 -5.98 -8.70
N GLY A 86 2.90 -4.96 -9.52
CA GLY A 86 1.97 -3.90 -9.17
C GLY A 86 1.16 -3.42 -10.36
N ILE A 87 -0.11 -3.09 -10.10
CA ILE A 87 -1.02 -2.53 -11.08
C ILE A 87 -1.12 -1.02 -10.85
N GLU A 88 -1.02 -0.26 -11.92
CA GLU A 88 -1.23 1.19 -11.92
C GLU A 88 -2.13 1.59 -13.09
N LEU A 89 -3.22 2.27 -12.79
CA LEU A 89 -4.23 2.65 -13.77
C LEU A 89 -3.71 3.74 -14.72
N GLN A 90 -3.02 4.75 -14.18
CA GLN A 90 -2.57 5.89 -14.94
C GLN A 90 -1.19 5.67 -15.55
N LYS A 91 -1.10 5.82 -16.88
CA LYS A 91 0.16 5.68 -17.61
C LYS A 91 1.28 6.55 -17.02
N LYS A 92 0.98 7.80 -16.66
CA LYS A 92 1.93 8.74 -16.04
C LYS A 92 2.60 8.15 -14.80
N TYR A 93 1.83 7.60 -13.86
CA TYR A 93 2.38 7.01 -12.63
C TYR A 93 3.07 5.66 -12.89
N ALA A 94 2.56 4.86 -13.84
CA ALA A 94 3.22 3.63 -14.26
C ALA A 94 4.60 3.90 -14.88
N ASP A 95 4.73 4.94 -15.71
CA ASP A 95 6.01 5.36 -16.32
C ASP A 95 7.00 5.78 -15.22
N ILE A 96 6.56 6.60 -14.26
CA ILE A 96 7.35 7.00 -13.08
C ILE A 96 7.83 5.79 -12.27
N ALA A 97 6.94 4.82 -12.01
CA ALA A 97 7.28 3.60 -11.29
C ALA A 97 8.38 2.82 -12.02
N ASN A 98 8.25 2.66 -13.34
CA ASN A 98 9.25 2.00 -14.18
C ASN A 98 10.60 2.71 -14.15
N GLU A 99 10.63 4.05 -14.23
CA GLU A 99 11.88 4.83 -14.14
C GLU A 99 12.57 4.64 -12.78
N ARG A 100 11.81 4.67 -11.69
CA ARG A 100 12.34 4.45 -10.34
C ARG A 100 12.94 3.06 -10.18
N ILE A 101 12.25 2.03 -10.67
CA ILE A 101 12.74 0.65 -10.64
C ILE A 101 14.05 0.52 -11.43
N LYS A 102 14.07 1.00 -12.68
CA LYS A 102 15.29 0.99 -13.53
C LYS A 102 16.47 1.70 -12.88
N LYS A 103 16.22 2.78 -12.15
CA LYS A 103 17.27 3.51 -11.42
C LYS A 103 17.89 2.66 -10.31
N VAL A 104 17.06 1.96 -9.53
CA VAL A 104 17.55 1.11 -8.43
C VAL A 104 18.26 -0.14 -8.97
N GLU A 105 17.75 -0.72 -10.06
CA GLU A 105 18.38 -1.82 -10.77
C GLU A 105 19.77 -1.44 -11.30
N SER A 106 19.88 -0.31 -12.01
CA SER A 106 21.16 0.15 -12.59
C SER A 106 22.20 0.54 -11.53
N GLN A 107 21.79 1.15 -10.41
CA GLN A 107 22.70 1.46 -9.29
C GLN A 107 23.29 0.20 -8.66
N THR A 108 22.55 -0.92 -8.65
CA THR A 108 23.03 -2.19 -8.10
C THR A 108 24.03 -2.89 -9.02
N GLN A 109 23.88 -2.74 -10.33
CA GLN A 109 24.81 -3.33 -11.32
C GLN A 109 26.20 -2.67 -11.28
N LEU A 110 26.29 -1.42 -10.81
CA LEU A 110 27.54 -0.65 -10.74
C LEU A 110 28.41 -0.94 -9.50
N THR A 111 27.89 -1.66 -8.50
CA THR A 111 28.67 -2.08 -7.33
C THR A 111 29.38 -3.40 -7.64
N GLU A 112 30.71 -3.40 -7.69
CA GLU A 112 31.54 -4.54 -8.13
C GLU A 112 31.29 -5.86 -7.35
N LYS A 113 31.09 -6.93 -8.14
CA LYS A 113 31.28 -8.37 -7.87
C LYS A 113 30.41 -9.05 -6.78
N GLY A 114 29.35 -9.74 -7.25
CA GLY A 114 29.03 -11.08 -6.72
C GLY A 114 27.60 -11.35 -6.24
N VAL A 115 26.69 -10.38 -6.27
CA VAL A 115 25.29 -10.64 -5.91
C VAL A 115 24.38 -10.23 -7.05
N GLU A 116 24.10 -11.18 -7.96
CA GLU A 116 22.85 -11.13 -8.69
C GLU A 116 21.72 -11.05 -7.65
N LYS A 117 20.88 -10.02 -7.74
CA LYS A 117 19.56 -10.03 -7.10
C LYS A 117 18.55 -10.39 -8.18
N PRO A 118 18.33 -11.69 -8.49
CA PRO A 118 17.43 -12.12 -9.55
C PRO A 118 15.96 -11.96 -9.14
N CYS A 119 15.58 -10.79 -8.62
CA CYS A 119 14.20 -10.46 -8.31
C CYS A 119 13.62 -9.58 -9.41
N LYS A 120 12.42 -9.90 -9.87
CA LYS A 120 11.74 -9.20 -10.96
C LYS A 120 10.73 -8.20 -10.42
N GLN A 121 10.72 -7.01 -11.00
CA GLN A 121 9.72 -5.98 -10.71
C GLN A 121 8.86 -5.77 -11.96
N LEU A 122 7.56 -5.99 -11.86
CA LEU A 122 6.61 -5.91 -12.96
C LEU A 122 5.57 -4.83 -12.68
N VAL A 123 5.60 -3.76 -13.49
CA VAL A 123 4.57 -2.72 -13.50
C VAL A 123 3.58 -3.03 -14.61
N LEU A 124 2.30 -3.16 -14.26
CA LEU A 124 1.20 -3.39 -15.18
C LEU A 124 0.33 -2.15 -15.29
N LYS A 125 0.27 -1.54 -16.48
CA LYS A 125 -0.68 -0.47 -16.75
C LYS A 125 -2.05 -1.09 -17.05
N ASP A 126 -2.88 -1.26 -16.04
CA ASP A 126 -4.24 -1.81 -16.17
C ASP A 126 -5.11 -1.38 -14.97
N ASP A 127 -6.35 -1.85 -14.92
CA ASP A 127 -7.29 -1.62 -13.83
C ASP A 127 -7.37 -2.85 -12.90
N SER A 128 -7.19 -2.61 -11.59
CA SER A 128 -7.32 -3.63 -10.54
C SER A 128 -8.73 -4.20 -10.39
N SER A 129 -9.75 -3.64 -11.04
CA SER A 129 -11.07 -4.26 -11.17
C SER A 129 -11.06 -5.51 -12.08
N ARG A 130 -10.03 -5.67 -12.94
CA ARG A 130 -9.90 -6.68 -14.02
C ARG A 130 -8.91 -7.82 -13.70
N LEU A 131 -8.79 -8.20 -12.43
CA LEU A 131 -7.77 -9.17 -11.98
C LEU A 131 -7.77 -10.49 -12.76
N ASP A 132 -8.93 -11.07 -13.08
CA ASP A 132 -8.99 -12.34 -13.81
C ASP A 132 -8.38 -12.25 -15.21
N TYR A 133 -8.66 -11.15 -15.91
CA TYR A 133 -8.07 -10.86 -17.21
C TYR A 133 -6.56 -10.71 -17.08
N ILE A 134 -6.10 -9.92 -16.11
CA ILE A 134 -4.68 -9.64 -15.89
C ILE A 134 -3.92 -10.92 -15.55
N TRP A 135 -4.43 -11.75 -14.63
CA TRP A 135 -3.77 -12.99 -14.22
C TRP A 135 -3.61 -13.95 -15.40
N LYS A 136 -4.66 -14.07 -16.22
CA LYS A 136 -4.64 -14.92 -17.41
C LYS A 136 -3.72 -14.37 -18.50
N GLN A 137 -3.80 -13.08 -18.79
CA GLN A 137 -3.05 -12.43 -19.86
C GLN A 137 -1.53 -12.48 -19.63
N TYR A 138 -1.11 -12.27 -18.38
CA TYR A 138 0.32 -12.21 -18.03
C TYR A 138 0.84 -13.50 -17.39
N ALA A 139 0.00 -14.54 -17.24
CA ALA A 139 0.32 -15.81 -16.59
C ALA A 139 1.02 -15.60 -15.23
N LEU A 140 0.42 -14.76 -14.38
CA LEU A 140 1.03 -14.33 -13.12
C LEU A 140 1.09 -15.46 -12.09
N PRO A 141 2.15 -15.52 -11.26
CA PRO A 141 2.26 -16.50 -10.17
C PRO A 141 1.30 -16.18 -9.02
N ASN A 142 1.11 -17.15 -8.13
CA ASN A 142 0.38 -16.91 -6.87
C ASN A 142 1.16 -15.99 -5.93
N ILE A 143 0.42 -15.19 -5.17
CA ILE A 143 0.93 -14.11 -4.31
C ILE A 143 1.26 -14.64 -2.92
N ASP A 144 2.44 -14.28 -2.39
CA ASP A 144 2.87 -14.59 -1.02
C ASP A 144 2.51 -13.48 -0.02
N PHE A 145 2.40 -12.23 -0.48
CA PHE A 145 2.06 -11.09 0.35
C PHE A 145 1.43 -9.96 -0.46
N VAL A 146 0.37 -9.35 0.07
CA VAL A 146 -0.23 -8.14 -0.51
C VAL A 146 0.06 -6.96 0.40
N ILE A 147 0.55 -5.86 -0.15
CA ILE A 147 0.63 -4.60 0.59
C ILE A 147 0.30 -3.43 -0.31
N THR A 148 -0.55 -2.53 0.20
CA THR A 148 -0.97 -1.35 -0.57
C THR A 148 -1.52 -0.25 0.31
N SER A 149 -1.62 0.95 -0.27
CA SER A 149 -2.42 2.07 0.23
C SER A 149 -3.37 2.47 -0.89
N PRO A 150 -4.65 2.06 -0.85
CA PRO A 150 -5.60 2.39 -1.89
C PRO A 150 -5.75 3.90 -2.10
N PRO A 151 -6.12 4.36 -3.30
CA PRO A 151 -6.47 5.77 -3.50
C PRO A 151 -7.72 6.07 -2.68
N TYR A 152 -7.71 7.19 -1.96
CA TYR A 152 -8.81 7.61 -1.08
C TYR A 152 -10.06 8.12 -1.84
N GLY A 153 -10.19 7.78 -3.12
CA GLY A 153 -11.38 8.01 -3.94
C GLY A 153 -11.78 9.50 -4.12
N PRO A 154 -13.09 9.81 -4.16
CA PRO A 154 -13.68 11.14 -4.36
C PRO A 154 -13.18 12.25 -3.43
N MET A 155 -12.50 11.88 -2.34
CA MET A 155 -11.84 12.80 -1.43
C MET A 155 -10.73 13.64 -2.06
N LEU A 156 -10.16 13.19 -3.19
CA LEU A 156 -9.11 13.92 -3.90
C LEU A 156 -9.66 15.05 -4.79
N ASN A 157 -10.97 15.10 -5.04
CA ASN A 157 -11.64 16.15 -5.83
C ASN A 157 -12.11 17.35 -4.98
N LYS A 158 -11.72 17.43 -3.70
CA LYS A 158 -12.06 18.56 -2.82
C LYS A 158 -11.17 19.76 -3.09
N LYS A 159 -11.75 20.93 -3.37
CA LYS A 159 -11.08 22.25 -3.29
C LYS A 159 -10.83 22.66 -1.82
N GLY A 160 -9.60 22.48 -1.33
CA GLY A 160 -9.09 23.01 -0.06
C GLY A 160 -7.60 23.37 -0.19
N LEU A 161 -6.97 23.97 0.82
CA LEU A 161 -5.56 24.43 0.74
C LEU A 161 -4.58 23.35 0.23
N ALA A 162 -4.76 22.09 0.66
CA ALA A 162 -3.94 20.96 0.21
C ALA A 162 -4.28 20.45 -1.21
N SER A 163 -5.45 20.79 -1.76
CA SER A 163 -5.79 20.54 -3.16
C SER A 163 -5.38 21.69 -4.07
N GLN A 164 -5.34 22.92 -3.55
CA GLN A 164 -4.82 24.09 -4.24
C GLN A 164 -3.33 23.88 -4.54
N GLU A 165 -2.56 23.36 -3.58
CA GLU A 165 -1.19 22.88 -3.81
C GLU A 165 -1.06 21.76 -4.86
N ARG A 166 -2.15 21.05 -5.17
CA ARG A 166 -2.16 19.95 -6.16
C ARG A 166 -2.60 20.42 -7.55
N GLU A 167 -3.58 21.31 -7.62
CA GLU A 167 -3.98 22.03 -8.84
C GLU A 167 -2.81 22.88 -9.36
N ASP A 168 -2.11 23.61 -8.47
CA ASP A 168 -0.89 24.36 -8.79
C ASP A 168 0.25 23.46 -9.30
N LYS A 169 0.18 22.15 -9.05
CA LYS A 169 1.14 21.13 -9.50
C LYS A 169 0.64 20.27 -10.67
N GLY A 170 -0.54 20.56 -11.24
CA GLY A 170 -1.08 19.86 -12.42
C GLY A 170 -1.34 18.36 -12.20
N LEU A 171 -2.04 18.02 -11.11
CA LEU A 171 -2.38 16.63 -10.76
C LEU A 171 -3.81 16.28 -11.18
N ASP A 172 -3.99 15.08 -11.76
CA ASP A 172 -5.22 14.65 -12.41
C ASP A 172 -6.33 14.27 -11.40
N THR A 173 -7.58 14.68 -11.70
CA THR A 173 -8.77 14.54 -10.85
C THR A 173 -9.80 13.51 -11.37
N LYS A 174 -9.59 12.96 -12.57
CA LYS A 174 -10.44 11.94 -13.19
C LYS A 174 -9.57 10.77 -13.67
N TYR A 175 -9.85 9.57 -13.19
CA TYR A 175 -8.95 8.42 -13.25
C TYR A 175 -9.27 7.43 -14.40
N SER A 176 -10.55 7.24 -14.75
CA SER A 176 -11.02 6.39 -15.86
C SER A 176 -12.46 6.73 -16.28
N ASP A 177 -12.93 6.15 -17.40
CA ASP A 177 -14.35 6.11 -17.80
C ASP A 177 -15.02 4.76 -17.47
N ASP A 178 -14.29 3.81 -16.85
CA ASP A 178 -14.83 2.51 -16.41
C ASP A 178 -15.71 2.68 -15.14
N PRO A 179 -16.98 2.26 -15.14
CA PRO A 179 -17.85 2.38 -13.95
C PRO A 179 -17.34 1.60 -12.73
N GLU A 180 -16.53 0.56 -12.94
CA GLU A 180 -15.92 -0.25 -11.87
C GLU A 180 -14.61 0.36 -11.34
N ASP A 181 -14.10 1.43 -11.96
CA ASP A 181 -12.97 2.19 -11.42
C ASP A 181 -13.36 2.76 -10.06
N LEU A 182 -12.51 2.51 -9.08
CA LEU A 182 -12.61 3.06 -7.74
C LEU A 182 -12.69 4.60 -7.74
N GLY A 183 -12.08 5.25 -8.74
CA GLY A 183 -12.15 6.69 -8.97
C GLY A 183 -13.54 7.22 -9.38
N ASN A 184 -14.43 6.34 -9.86
CA ASN A 184 -15.78 6.68 -10.34
C ASN A 184 -16.88 6.34 -9.32
N ALA A 185 -16.52 6.07 -8.07
CA ALA A 185 -17.47 5.71 -7.04
C ALA A 185 -18.50 6.81 -6.71
N GLU A 186 -19.77 6.42 -6.64
CA GLU A 186 -20.91 7.27 -6.28
C GLU A 186 -21.07 7.38 -4.76
N GLY A 187 -20.15 8.12 -4.13
CA GLY A 187 -20.18 8.34 -2.68
C GLY A 187 -19.43 7.29 -1.87
N TYR A 188 -19.64 7.32 -0.56
CA TYR A 188 -18.81 6.57 0.39
C TYR A 188 -19.06 5.06 0.35
N ASP A 189 -20.33 4.63 0.35
CA ASP A 189 -20.68 3.21 0.42
C ASP A 189 -20.36 2.47 -0.89
N ASP A 190 -20.56 3.11 -2.05
CA ASP A 190 -20.15 2.57 -3.35
C ASP A 190 -18.62 2.45 -3.43
N PHE A 191 -17.89 3.48 -2.96
CA PHE A 191 -16.42 3.43 -2.89
C PHE A 191 -15.94 2.27 -2.02
N LEU A 192 -16.51 2.12 -0.83
CA LEU A 192 -16.16 1.04 0.09
C LEU A 192 -16.44 -0.34 -0.54
N THR A 193 -17.59 -0.50 -1.17
CA THR A 193 -18.00 -1.74 -1.85
C THR A 193 -17.05 -2.09 -2.98
N LYS A 194 -16.74 -1.14 -3.88
CA LYS A 194 -15.79 -1.33 -4.98
C LYS A 194 -14.40 -1.68 -4.47
N LEU A 195 -13.93 -0.99 -3.44
CA LEU A 195 -12.64 -1.25 -2.82
C LEU A 195 -12.55 -2.67 -2.26
N VAL A 196 -13.55 -3.11 -1.48
CA VAL A 196 -13.61 -4.48 -0.94
C VAL A 196 -13.67 -5.50 -2.08
N SER A 197 -14.44 -5.23 -3.14
CA SER A 197 -14.58 -6.14 -4.28
C SER A 197 -13.24 -6.49 -4.94
N ILE A 198 -12.29 -5.55 -5.01
CA ILE A 198 -10.96 -5.78 -5.58
C ILE A 198 -10.22 -6.84 -4.75
N PHE A 199 -10.26 -6.75 -3.42
CA PHE A 199 -9.62 -7.74 -2.56
C PHE A 199 -10.36 -9.08 -2.53
N VAL A 200 -11.69 -9.10 -2.71
CA VAL A 200 -12.44 -10.34 -2.88
C VAL A 200 -12.02 -11.06 -4.17
N LYS A 201 -11.97 -10.33 -5.30
CA LYS A 201 -11.47 -10.83 -6.60
C LYS A 201 -10.01 -11.27 -6.54
N LEU A 202 -9.20 -10.70 -5.65
CA LEU A 202 -7.81 -11.09 -5.45
C LEU A 202 -7.65 -12.44 -4.73
N LYS A 203 -8.66 -12.87 -3.96
CA LYS A 203 -8.57 -14.03 -3.06
C LYS A 203 -8.10 -15.33 -3.77
N PRO A 204 -8.53 -15.68 -4.99
CA PRO A 204 -8.07 -16.89 -5.68
C PRO A 204 -6.56 -16.90 -5.97
N TYR A 205 -5.94 -15.73 -6.12
CA TYR A 205 -4.53 -15.57 -6.51
C TYR A 205 -3.57 -15.48 -5.33
N VAL A 206 -4.10 -15.27 -4.12
CA VAL A 206 -3.32 -15.23 -2.87
C VAL A 206 -3.10 -16.65 -2.36
N LYS A 207 -1.89 -17.00 -1.93
CA LYS A 207 -1.63 -18.32 -1.35
C LYS A 207 -2.37 -18.50 -0.03
N GLU A 208 -2.75 -19.74 0.27
CA GLU A 208 -3.34 -20.07 1.56
C GLU A 208 -2.38 -19.73 2.71
N GLY A 209 -2.89 -19.05 3.73
CA GLY A 209 -2.09 -18.58 4.85
C GLY A 209 -1.23 -17.34 4.62
N ALA A 210 -1.22 -16.78 3.40
CA ALA A 210 -0.54 -15.51 3.10
C ALA A 210 -1.25 -14.32 3.77
N TYR A 211 -0.49 -13.24 3.96
CA TYR A 211 -0.97 -12.03 4.62
C TYR A 211 -1.25 -10.91 3.61
N LEU A 212 -2.16 -10.02 4.01
CA LEU A 212 -2.44 -8.78 3.31
C LEU A 212 -2.32 -7.63 4.31
N VAL A 213 -1.67 -6.55 3.91
CA VAL A 213 -1.62 -5.30 4.68
C VAL A 213 -2.22 -4.18 3.85
N VAL A 214 -3.33 -3.63 4.32
CA VAL A 214 -4.00 -2.49 3.68
C VAL A 214 -3.82 -1.27 4.57
N ILE A 215 -3.17 -0.25 4.04
CA ILE A 215 -2.85 0.98 4.76
C ILE A 215 -3.94 2.01 4.45
N LEU A 216 -4.74 2.36 5.45
CA LEU A 216 -5.85 3.30 5.34
C LEU A 216 -5.77 4.38 6.41
N GLN A 217 -6.53 5.45 6.22
CA GLN A 217 -6.65 6.55 7.18
C GLN A 217 -8.12 6.95 7.27
N ASN A 218 -8.60 7.16 8.49
CA ASN A 218 -9.90 7.79 8.75
C ASN A 218 -9.81 9.28 8.44
N TYR A 219 -10.92 9.96 8.18
CA TYR A 219 -10.85 11.33 7.71
C TYR A 219 -12.12 12.14 8.02
N MET A 220 -12.00 13.46 7.87
CA MET A 220 -13.14 14.37 7.91
C MET A 220 -13.69 14.64 6.51
N ASP A 221 -14.99 14.51 6.33
CA ASP A 221 -15.72 14.90 5.11
C ASP A 221 -16.98 15.69 5.44
N LYS A 222 -17.05 16.93 4.95
CA LYS A 222 -18.20 17.84 5.15
C LYS A 222 -18.69 17.92 6.60
N GLY A 223 -17.77 17.87 7.56
CA GLY A 223 -18.08 17.94 9.00
C GLY A 223 -18.38 16.58 9.65
N GLU A 224 -18.41 15.51 8.88
CA GLU A 224 -18.59 14.13 9.35
C GLU A 224 -17.25 13.40 9.43
N TYR A 225 -17.03 12.62 10.49
CA TYR A 225 -15.84 11.78 10.62
C TYR A 225 -16.11 10.42 9.98
N LYS A 226 -15.44 10.14 8.86
CA LYS A 226 -15.54 8.87 8.13
C LYS A 226 -14.51 7.88 8.64
N MET A 227 -14.98 6.71 9.04
CA MET A 227 -14.20 5.66 9.67
C MET A 227 -13.70 4.63 8.64
N LEU A 228 -13.20 5.10 7.49
CA LEU A 228 -12.84 4.25 6.34
C LEU A 228 -11.97 3.05 6.71
N ALA A 229 -10.97 3.19 7.58
CA ALA A 229 -10.15 2.05 7.96
C ALA A 229 -10.97 0.97 8.68
N TRP A 230 -11.89 1.36 9.57
CA TRP A 230 -12.68 0.44 10.36
C TRP A 230 -13.83 -0.17 9.57
N ASP A 231 -14.53 0.63 8.78
CA ASP A 231 -15.59 0.13 7.91
C ASP A 231 -15.01 -0.85 6.88
N PHE A 232 -13.86 -0.52 6.25
CA PHE A 232 -13.13 -1.47 5.41
C PHE A 232 -12.70 -2.73 6.16
N ALA A 233 -12.20 -2.61 7.38
CA ALA A 233 -11.80 -3.77 8.18
C ALA A 233 -12.97 -4.70 8.48
N ARG A 234 -14.14 -4.14 8.80
CA ARG A 234 -15.37 -4.90 9.05
C ARG A 234 -15.80 -5.67 7.82
N GLU A 235 -15.91 -5.00 6.67
CA GLU A 235 -16.34 -5.68 5.43
C GLU A 235 -15.31 -6.71 4.95
N MET A 236 -14.02 -6.40 5.02
CA MET A 236 -12.95 -7.36 4.68
C MET A 236 -12.92 -8.57 5.59
N ALA A 237 -13.32 -8.44 6.86
CA ALA A 237 -13.33 -9.53 7.82
C ALA A 237 -14.30 -10.66 7.42
N HIS A 238 -15.30 -10.40 6.58
CA HIS A 238 -16.17 -11.43 6.01
C HIS A 238 -15.45 -12.32 4.97
N HIS A 239 -14.32 -11.88 4.44
CA HIS A 239 -13.61 -12.55 3.35
C HIS A 239 -12.20 -13.01 3.72
N TYR A 240 -11.56 -12.34 4.67
CA TYR A 240 -10.23 -12.65 5.18
C TYR A 240 -10.23 -12.61 6.70
N GLN A 241 -9.41 -13.44 7.34
CA GLN A 241 -9.25 -13.37 8.79
C GLN A 241 -8.51 -12.08 9.18
N LEU A 242 -9.17 -11.17 9.90
CA LEU A 242 -8.50 -10.04 10.52
C LEU A 242 -7.54 -10.56 11.63
N ARG A 243 -6.25 -10.23 11.52
CA ARG A 243 -5.20 -10.68 12.45
C ARG A 243 -4.73 -9.58 13.41
N GLY A 244 -5.17 -8.35 13.18
CA GLY A 244 -4.85 -7.19 13.98
C GLY A 244 -4.51 -5.99 13.12
N GLU A 245 -3.93 -4.98 13.75
CA GLU A 245 -3.57 -3.72 13.11
C GLU A 245 -2.29 -3.16 13.73
N ARG A 246 -1.59 -2.33 12.95
CA ARG A 246 -0.52 -1.48 13.45
C ARG A 246 -0.83 -0.03 13.09
N ILE A 247 -0.60 0.89 14.01
CA ILE A 247 -0.85 2.31 13.83
C ILE A 247 0.47 3.01 13.46
N TRP A 248 0.53 3.50 12.23
CA TRP A 248 1.62 4.36 11.77
C TRP A 248 1.34 5.80 12.19
N CYS A 249 2.03 6.29 13.21
CA CYS A 249 1.94 7.66 13.69
C CYS A 249 2.93 8.59 12.96
N GLN A 250 2.46 9.78 12.58
CA GLN A 250 3.24 10.82 11.89
C GLN A 250 3.31 12.07 12.76
N ASN A 251 4.30 12.12 13.64
CA ASN A 251 4.43 13.19 14.63
C ASN A 251 5.13 14.46 14.09
N ASN A 252 5.45 14.46 12.79
CA ASN A 252 6.11 15.56 12.10
C ASN A 252 5.19 16.31 11.11
N LYS A 253 3.91 15.95 11.04
CA LYS A 253 2.92 16.66 10.24
C LYS A 253 2.55 18.00 10.90
N THR A 254 2.43 19.04 10.09
CA THR A 254 1.96 20.37 10.53
C THR A 254 0.56 20.27 11.11
N LEU A 255 0.35 20.87 12.28
CA LEU A 255 -0.97 21.01 12.89
C LEU A 255 -1.66 22.25 12.35
N PHE A 256 -2.96 22.12 12.07
CA PHE A 256 -3.82 23.24 11.72
C PHE A 256 -4.88 23.45 12.81
N PRO A 257 -5.25 24.69 13.12
CA PRO A 257 -6.23 25.01 14.16
C PRO A 257 -7.67 24.79 13.68
N TYR A 258 -7.97 23.60 13.14
CA TYR A 258 -9.30 23.27 12.66
C TYR A 258 -10.34 23.35 13.79
N GLY A 259 -11.47 24.00 13.52
CA GLY A 259 -12.54 24.18 14.49
C GLY A 259 -12.24 25.16 15.64
N TYR A 260 -11.04 25.76 15.72
CA TYR A 260 -10.69 26.68 16.80
C TYR A 260 -11.74 27.80 16.96
N LYS A 261 -12.22 27.99 18.19
CA LYS A 261 -13.32 28.87 18.62
C LYS A 261 -14.76 28.39 18.35
N TYR A 262 -14.97 27.31 17.60
CA TYR A 262 -16.32 26.92 17.14
C TYR A 262 -16.67 25.43 17.29
N SER A 263 -15.73 24.50 17.08
CA SER A 263 -16.01 23.05 17.07
C SER A 263 -14.74 22.21 17.28
N PHE A 264 -14.92 20.91 17.57
CA PHE A 264 -13.81 19.95 17.55
C PHE A 264 -13.63 19.39 16.14
N VAL A 265 -12.42 19.55 15.59
CA VAL A 265 -12.02 18.92 14.33
C VAL A 265 -10.62 18.32 14.51
N PRO A 266 -10.44 17.00 14.36
CA PRO A 266 -9.15 16.37 14.61
C PRO A 266 -8.15 16.64 13.49
N ASN A 267 -6.88 16.78 13.86
CA ASN A 267 -5.77 16.64 12.91
C ASN A 267 -5.45 15.15 12.78
N VAL A 268 -5.84 14.52 11.65
CA VAL A 268 -5.62 13.06 11.48
C VAL A 268 -4.18 12.78 11.05
N HIS A 269 -3.36 12.34 12.00
CA HIS A 269 -1.92 12.18 11.86
C HIS A 269 -1.46 10.72 11.97
N HIS A 270 -2.36 9.77 11.74
CA HIS A 270 -2.02 8.35 11.74
C HIS A 270 -2.70 7.59 10.61
N HIS A 271 -2.08 6.47 10.22
CA HIS A 271 -2.65 5.49 9.32
C HIS A 271 -2.80 4.16 10.06
N TYR A 272 -3.84 3.41 9.71
CA TYR A 272 -4.06 2.03 10.12
C TYR A 272 -3.44 1.12 9.07
N CYS A 273 -2.44 0.34 9.46
CA CYS A 273 -1.94 -0.80 8.71
C CYS A 273 -2.74 -2.04 9.15
N LEU A 274 -3.85 -2.30 8.47
CA LEU A 274 -4.75 -3.40 8.78
C LEU A 274 -4.14 -4.71 8.27
N ILE A 275 -4.05 -5.73 9.12
CA ILE A 275 -3.38 -7.00 8.81
C ILE A 275 -4.43 -8.09 8.68
N PHE A 276 -4.57 -8.63 7.48
CA PHE A 276 -5.44 -9.76 7.19
C PHE A 276 -4.63 -10.99 6.81
N LYS A 277 -5.25 -12.16 6.91
CA LYS A 277 -4.70 -13.43 6.46
C LYS A 277 -5.73 -14.17 5.62
N LYS A 278 -5.30 -14.72 4.50
CA LYS A 278 -6.13 -15.65 3.72
C LYS A 278 -6.25 -16.97 4.49
N THR A 279 -7.49 -17.37 4.74
CA THR A 279 -7.86 -18.67 5.28
C THR A 279 -8.96 -19.30 4.42
N GLU A 280 -8.98 -20.64 4.31
CA GLU A 280 -10.07 -21.37 3.63
C GLU A 280 -11.44 -21.11 4.29
N GLU A 281 -11.46 -21.00 5.62
CA GLU A 281 -12.64 -20.63 6.41
C GLU A 281 -12.40 -19.31 7.13
N VAL A 282 -13.31 -18.35 6.96
CA VAL A 282 -13.46 -17.23 7.89
C VAL A 282 -14.31 -17.77 9.03
N LYS A 283 -13.70 -18.08 10.18
CA LYS A 283 -14.48 -18.50 11.34
C LYS A 283 -15.36 -17.33 11.79
N GLU A 284 -16.67 -17.49 11.66
CA GLU A 284 -17.69 -16.63 12.28
C GLU A 284 -17.48 -16.50 13.79
#